data_AF-A0A949V6I6-F1
#
_entry.id   AF-A0A949V6I6-F1
#
_cell.length_a   1.000
_cell.length_b   1.000
_cell.length_c   1.000
_cell.angle_alpha   90.00
_cell.angle_beta   90.00
_cell.angle_gamma   90.00
#
_symmetry.space_group_name_H-M   'P 1'
#
loop_
_entity.id
_entity.type
_entity.pdbx_description
1 polymer ?
#
loop_
_entity_poly.entity_id
_entity_poly.type
_entity_poly.pdbx_seq_one_letter_code
_entity_poly.pdbx_strand_id
1 'polypeptide(L)'
;AVLDELQQLAATGGVSPSAARLLSGLGEFFQRIDAAYTQNDRDLELKTRSLELSSSELSQSNARLRDELLSRNRAIDSLRETANGLRQSINGDLPPLAVNTVAGQDNLEALSALMADLVWQREQSQRELQAALSDLAHQKFALDQHAIVSITDTQGTILYANDKFCEISGYAREELIGENHRIVKSVENSPALFCDMWDTITSGQVWHGEVCNRSRNGVL
;
A
#
# COMPACT_ATOMS: atom_id res chain seq x y z
N ALA A 1 26.38 -67.98 -42.97
CA ALA A 1 27.50 -68.32 -43.88
C ALA A 1 28.48 -69.29 -43.21
N VAL A 2 29.43 -68.83 -42.38
CA VAL A 2 30.42 -69.72 -41.73
C VAL A 2 29.79 -70.68 -40.70
N LEU A 3 28.81 -70.22 -39.92
CA LEU A 3 28.09 -71.07 -38.96
C LEU A 3 27.27 -72.16 -39.66
N ASP A 4 26.65 -71.84 -40.81
CA ASP A 4 25.87 -72.79 -41.61
C ASP A 4 26.76 -73.86 -42.25
N GLU A 5 27.94 -73.48 -42.76
CA GLU A 5 28.95 -74.43 -43.26
C GLU A 5 29.42 -75.38 -42.16
N LEU A 6 29.68 -74.87 -40.95
CA LEU A 6 30.10 -75.69 -39.80
C LEU A 6 28.98 -76.62 -39.30
N GLN A 7 27.72 -76.19 -39.36
CA GLN A 7 26.56 -77.02 -39.01
C GLN A 7 26.31 -78.11 -40.07
N GLN A 8 26.52 -77.84 -41.36
CA GLN A 8 26.46 -78.85 -42.43
C GLN A 8 27.59 -79.89 -42.32
N LEU A 9 28.80 -79.47 -41.95
CA LEU A 9 29.94 -80.37 -41.66
C LEU A 9 29.68 -81.24 -40.43
N ALA A 10 29.00 -80.70 -39.42
CA ALA A 10 28.57 -81.47 -38.25
C ALA A 10 27.47 -82.49 -38.59
N ALA A 11 26.56 -82.17 -39.51
CA ALA A 11 25.49 -83.07 -39.96
C ALA A 11 25.97 -84.23 -40.84
N THR A 12 27.11 -84.07 -41.53
CA THR A 12 27.71 -85.10 -42.41
C THR A 12 28.66 -86.07 -41.67
N GLY A 13 28.74 -85.98 -40.34
CA GLY A 13 29.45 -86.95 -39.49
C GLY A 13 30.95 -86.68 -39.29
N GLY A 14 31.46 -85.53 -39.74
CA GLY A 14 32.89 -85.17 -39.64
C GLY A 14 33.34 -84.65 -38.26
N VAL A 15 32.46 -84.61 -37.26
CA VAL A 15 32.72 -83.95 -35.97
C VAL A 15 32.18 -84.79 -34.80
N SER A 16 32.82 -84.71 -33.63
CA SER A 16 32.41 -85.49 -32.46
C SER A 16 30.99 -85.16 -31.98
N PRO A 17 30.26 -86.11 -31.34
CA PRO A 17 28.89 -85.88 -30.87
C PRO A 17 28.73 -84.66 -29.95
N SER A 18 29.74 -84.38 -29.13
CA SER A 18 29.79 -83.22 -28.23
C SER A 18 29.93 -81.90 -28.99
N ALA A 19 30.75 -81.88 -30.04
CA ALA A 19 30.94 -80.72 -30.89
C ALA A 19 29.71 -80.43 -31.76
N ALA A 20 29.03 -81.48 -32.25
CA ALA A 20 27.77 -81.33 -32.98
C ALA A 20 26.66 -80.70 -32.12
N ARG A 21 26.52 -81.12 -30.84
CA ARG A 21 25.57 -80.49 -29.90
C ARG A 21 25.89 -79.02 -29.60
N LEU A 22 27.18 -78.70 -29.51
CA LEU A 22 27.62 -77.33 -29.23
C LEU A 22 27.36 -76.41 -30.43
N LEU A 23 27.64 -76.89 -31.65
CA LEU A 23 27.33 -76.18 -32.89
C LEU A 23 25.82 -76.01 -33.13
N SER A 24 24.99 -76.97 -32.70
CA SER A 24 23.52 -76.81 -32.77
C SER A 24 22.97 -75.77 -31.79
N GLY A 25 23.58 -75.63 -30.61
CA GLY A 25 23.16 -74.62 -29.60
C GLY A 25 23.71 -73.21 -29.85
N LEU A 26 24.83 -73.09 -30.58
CA LEU A 26 25.50 -71.82 -30.89
C LEU A 26 24.62 -70.85 -31.70
N GLY A 27 23.79 -71.37 -32.62
CA GLY A 27 22.85 -70.54 -33.38
C GLY A 27 21.79 -69.89 -32.49
N GLU A 28 21.18 -70.66 -31.58
CA GLU A 28 20.20 -70.13 -30.62
C GLU A 28 20.86 -69.16 -29.63
N PHE A 29 22.09 -69.44 -29.21
CA PHE A 29 22.87 -68.55 -28.33
C PHE A 29 23.15 -67.19 -28.98
N PHE A 30 23.63 -67.16 -30.22
CA PHE A 30 23.84 -65.90 -30.94
C PHE A 30 22.54 -65.13 -31.15
N GLN A 31 21.44 -65.81 -31.49
CA GLN A 31 20.13 -65.16 -31.58
C GLN A 31 19.69 -64.55 -30.25
N ARG A 32 19.92 -65.22 -29.11
CA ARG A 32 19.64 -64.67 -27.79
C ARG A 32 20.54 -63.47 -27.45
N ILE A 33 21.81 -63.50 -27.86
CA ILE A 33 22.73 -62.37 -27.71
C ILE A 33 22.25 -61.17 -28.54
N ASP A 34 21.94 -61.36 -29.82
CA ASP A 34 21.45 -60.28 -30.70
C ASP A 34 20.14 -59.70 -30.17
N ALA A 35 19.23 -60.55 -29.69
CA ALA A 35 18.00 -60.11 -29.05
C ALA A 35 18.28 -59.29 -27.77
N ALA A 36 19.24 -59.72 -26.94
CA ALA A 36 19.62 -59.02 -25.73
C ALA A 36 20.26 -57.65 -26.03
N TYR A 37 21.15 -57.56 -27.02
CA TYR A 37 21.73 -56.28 -27.45
C TYR A 37 20.68 -55.34 -28.03
N THR A 38 19.81 -55.85 -28.91
CA THR A 38 18.71 -55.05 -29.47
C THR A 38 17.77 -54.53 -28.38
N GLN A 39 17.51 -55.34 -27.35
CA GLN A 39 16.68 -54.94 -26.23
C GLN A 39 17.39 -53.91 -25.33
N ASN A 40 18.70 -54.06 -25.11
CA ASN A 40 19.50 -53.08 -24.37
C ASN A 40 19.55 -51.72 -25.08
N ASP A 41 19.70 -51.70 -26.41
CA ASP A 41 19.69 -50.46 -27.18
C ASP A 41 18.33 -49.73 -27.08
N ARG A 42 17.22 -50.48 -27.16
CA ARG A 42 15.87 -49.91 -26.94
C ARG A 42 15.71 -49.34 -25.54
N ASP A 43 16.21 -50.03 -24.51
CA ASP A 43 16.13 -49.58 -23.13
C ASP A 43 16.97 -48.31 -22.91
N LEU A 44 18.16 -48.22 -23.54
CA LEU A 44 19.00 -47.03 -23.55
C LEU A 44 18.32 -45.84 -24.23
N GLU A 45 17.68 -46.06 -25.38
CA GLU A 45 16.94 -45.01 -26.09
C GLU A 45 15.75 -44.51 -25.27
N LEU A 46 14.99 -45.42 -24.65
CA LEU A 46 13.90 -45.07 -23.74
C LEU A 46 14.39 -44.28 -22.51
N LYS A 47 15.49 -44.71 -21.87
CA LYS A 47 16.09 -43.99 -20.74
C LYS A 47 16.56 -42.61 -21.12
N THR A 48 17.21 -42.48 -22.28
CA THR A 48 17.69 -41.19 -22.80
C THR A 48 16.51 -40.24 -23.01
N ARG A 49 15.46 -40.70 -23.69
CA ARG A 49 14.25 -39.91 -23.91
C ARG A 49 13.53 -39.54 -22.61
N SER A 50 13.48 -40.47 -21.65
CA SER A 50 12.90 -40.21 -20.33
C SER A 50 13.70 -39.15 -19.58
N LEU A 51 15.03 -39.20 -19.61
CA LEU A 51 15.89 -38.22 -18.97
C LEU A 51 15.77 -36.83 -19.61
N GLU A 52 15.70 -36.75 -20.93
CA GLU A 52 15.47 -35.50 -21.64
C GLU A 52 14.12 -34.89 -21.28
N LEU A 53 13.05 -35.71 -21.25
CA LEU A 53 11.72 -35.26 -20.87
C LEU A 53 11.71 -34.73 -19.42
N SER A 54 12.25 -35.51 -18.49
CA SER A 54 12.35 -35.10 -17.08
C SER A 54 13.21 -33.86 -16.90
N SER A 55 14.32 -33.72 -17.63
CA SER A 55 15.16 -32.52 -17.60
C SER A 55 14.41 -31.28 -18.12
N SER A 56 13.65 -31.44 -19.20
CA SER A 56 12.81 -30.37 -19.76
C SER A 56 11.71 -29.95 -18.79
N GLU A 57 11.00 -30.91 -18.19
CA GLU A 57 9.98 -30.64 -17.18
C GLU A 57 10.56 -29.96 -15.94
N LEU A 58 11.71 -30.42 -15.45
CA LEU A 58 12.39 -29.82 -14.30
C LEU A 58 12.83 -28.38 -14.61
N SER A 59 13.33 -28.14 -15.81
CA SER A 59 13.74 -26.80 -16.27
C SER A 59 12.53 -25.85 -16.34
N GLN A 60 11.41 -26.32 -16.90
CA GLN A 60 10.16 -25.55 -16.92
C GLN A 60 9.63 -25.28 -15.51
N SER A 61 9.64 -26.28 -14.63
CA SER A 61 9.20 -26.13 -13.24
C SER A 61 10.05 -25.10 -12.50
N ASN A 62 11.38 -25.17 -12.65
CA ASN A 62 12.28 -24.19 -12.07
C ASN A 62 12.08 -22.77 -12.63
N ALA A 63 11.80 -22.63 -13.92
CA ALA A 63 11.47 -21.34 -14.52
C ALA A 63 10.19 -20.74 -13.91
N ARG A 64 9.13 -21.54 -13.77
CA ARG A 64 7.88 -21.10 -13.13
C ARG A 64 8.09 -20.67 -11.68
N LEU A 65 8.84 -21.44 -10.91
CA LEU A 65 9.14 -21.11 -9.51
C LEU A 65 9.91 -19.79 -9.39
N ARG A 66 10.85 -19.51 -10.31
CA ARG A 66 11.55 -18.23 -10.35
C ARG A 66 10.62 -17.07 -10.64
N ASP A 67 9.72 -17.23 -11.60
CA ASP A 67 8.74 -16.18 -11.95
C ASP A 67 7.78 -15.90 -10.77
N GLU A 68 7.34 -16.94 -10.07
CA GLU A 68 6.48 -16.82 -8.90
C GLU A 68 7.19 -16.12 -7.74
N LEU A 69 8.45 -16.46 -7.47
CA LEU A 69 9.28 -15.78 -6.46
C LEU A 69 9.49 -14.30 -6.79
N LEU A 70 9.75 -13.97 -8.06
CA LEU A 70 9.88 -12.59 -8.52
C LEU A 70 8.57 -11.81 -8.37
N SER A 71 7.44 -12.43 -8.68
CA SER A 71 6.11 -11.83 -8.46
C SER A 71 5.87 -11.55 -6.97
N ARG A 72 6.15 -12.53 -6.12
CA ARG A 72 5.99 -12.43 -4.67
C ARG A 72 6.88 -11.34 -4.05
N ASN A 73 8.14 -11.25 -4.47
CA ASN A 73 9.05 -10.21 -3.99
C ASN A 73 8.56 -8.81 -4.39
N ARG A 74 8.11 -8.61 -5.63
CA ARG A 74 7.53 -7.33 -6.07
C ARG A 74 6.32 -6.91 -5.23
N ALA A 75 5.46 -7.86 -4.88
CA ALA A 75 4.30 -7.57 -4.02
C ALA A 75 4.73 -7.13 -2.61
N ILE A 76 5.71 -7.82 -2.01
CA ILE A 76 6.26 -7.46 -0.69
C ILE A 76 6.88 -6.06 -0.72
N ASP A 77 7.64 -5.72 -1.77
CA ASP A 77 8.28 -4.41 -1.89
C ASP A 77 7.23 -3.29 -2.02
N SER A 78 6.20 -3.49 -2.84
CA SER A 78 5.08 -2.55 -2.98
C SER A 78 4.32 -2.34 -1.65
N LEU A 79 4.10 -3.42 -0.91
CA LEU A 79 3.50 -3.33 0.42
C LEU A 79 4.43 -2.52 1.36
N ARG A 80 5.73 -2.80 1.36
CA ARG A 80 6.67 -2.09 2.23
C ARG A 80 6.71 -0.60 1.92
N GLU A 81 6.70 -0.23 0.64
CA GLU A 81 6.64 1.16 0.20
C GLU A 81 5.36 1.85 0.67
N THR A 82 4.21 1.20 0.51
CA THR A 82 2.91 1.72 0.98
C THR A 82 2.89 1.90 2.50
N ALA A 83 3.40 0.93 3.27
CA ALA A 83 3.48 1.00 4.72
C ALA A 83 4.37 2.16 5.19
N ASN A 84 5.52 2.36 4.53
CA ASN A 84 6.42 3.48 4.81
C ASN A 84 5.75 4.84 4.48
N GLY A 85 5.04 4.95 3.35
CA GLY A 85 4.31 6.16 2.98
C GLY A 85 3.21 6.52 3.99
N LEU A 86 2.42 5.53 4.43
CA LEU A 86 1.41 5.72 5.47
C LEU A 86 2.06 6.18 6.79
N ARG A 87 3.16 5.54 7.20
CA ARG A 87 3.90 5.92 8.41
C ARG A 87 4.40 7.37 8.39
N GLN A 88 5.00 7.79 7.27
CA GLN A 88 5.54 9.14 7.13
C GLN A 88 4.44 10.22 7.20
N SER A 89 3.22 9.87 6.78
CA SER A 89 2.05 10.76 6.90
C SER A 89 1.48 10.83 8.32
N ILE A 90 1.72 9.82 9.17
CA ILE A 90 1.15 9.73 10.52
C ILE A 90 2.05 10.42 11.57
N ASN A 91 3.38 10.39 11.43
CA ASN A 91 4.32 11.17 12.26
C ASN A 91 5.74 11.16 11.67
N GLY A 92 6.37 12.32 11.53
CA GLY A 92 7.65 12.52 10.83
C GLY A 92 8.92 11.93 11.47
N ASP A 93 8.84 11.19 12.58
CA ASP A 93 10.00 10.88 13.43
C ASP A 93 10.24 9.40 13.78
N LEU A 94 9.61 8.44 13.08
CA LEU A 94 9.91 7.02 13.27
C LEU A 94 10.98 6.53 12.27
N PRO A 95 12.13 5.99 12.73
CA PRO A 95 13.21 5.54 11.84
C PRO A 95 12.69 4.47 10.87
N PRO A 96 13.07 4.53 9.58
CA PRO A 96 12.54 3.63 8.55
C PRO A 96 12.70 2.16 8.95
N LEU A 97 11.75 1.31 8.57
CA LEU A 97 11.93 -0.14 8.71
C LEU A 97 13.25 -0.50 8.00
N ALA A 98 14.24 -0.95 8.78
CA ALA A 98 15.57 -1.21 8.28
C ALA A 98 15.50 -2.22 7.12
N VAL A 99 16.15 -1.88 6.00
CA VAL A 99 16.17 -2.63 4.73
C VAL A 99 16.77 -4.05 4.87
N ASN A 100 17.37 -4.39 6.01
CA ASN A 100 18.05 -5.67 6.22
C ASN A 100 17.50 -6.43 7.44
N THR A 101 16.48 -7.25 7.22
CA THR A 101 16.35 -8.53 7.93
C THR A 101 16.09 -9.64 6.91
N VAL A 102 17.10 -10.49 6.83
CA VAL A 102 17.21 -11.68 6.00
C VAL A 102 16.14 -12.71 6.40
N ALA A 103 15.65 -13.44 5.40
CA ALA A 103 14.83 -14.67 5.45
C ALA A 103 13.29 -14.52 5.32
N GLY A 104 12.85 -14.78 4.08
CA GLY A 104 11.69 -15.59 3.68
C GLY A 104 10.55 -15.91 4.65
N GLN A 105 9.33 -15.72 4.15
CA GLN A 105 8.03 -16.22 4.63
C GLN A 105 7.38 -15.49 5.81
N ASP A 106 8.08 -15.13 6.89
CA ASP A 106 7.46 -14.47 8.05
C ASP A 106 7.18 -12.96 7.85
N ASN A 107 7.73 -12.37 6.79
CA ASN A 107 7.70 -10.92 6.58
C ASN A 107 6.37 -10.40 5.99
N LEU A 108 5.61 -11.22 5.25
CA LEU A 108 4.39 -10.76 4.60
C LEU A 108 3.22 -10.62 5.58
N GLU A 109 3.07 -11.58 6.51
CA GLU A 109 2.00 -11.57 7.51
C GLU A 109 2.19 -10.42 8.50
N ALA A 110 3.43 -10.21 8.96
CA ALA A 110 3.79 -9.07 9.81
C ALA A 110 3.56 -7.72 9.10
N LEU A 111 3.90 -7.62 7.81
CA LEU A 111 3.69 -6.40 7.03
C LEU A 111 2.21 -6.12 6.78
N SER A 112 1.41 -7.17 6.51
CA SER A 112 -0.04 -7.08 6.35
C SER A 112 -0.72 -6.64 7.66
N ALA A 113 -0.32 -7.21 8.80
CA ALA A 113 -0.83 -6.82 10.12
C ALA A 113 -0.49 -5.36 10.44
N LEU A 114 0.75 -4.94 10.17
CA LEU A 114 1.17 -3.54 10.33
C LEU A 114 0.36 -2.60 9.44
N MET A 115 0.10 -2.98 8.19
CA MET A 115 -0.74 -2.18 7.30
C MET A 115 -2.16 -2.03 7.80
N ALA A 116 -2.77 -3.13 8.24
CA ALA A 116 -4.12 -3.10 8.78
C ALA A 116 -4.22 -2.15 9.98
N ASP A 117 -3.22 -2.20 10.88
CA ASP A 117 -3.12 -1.30 12.02
C ASP A 117 -2.94 0.16 11.61
N LEU A 118 -2.01 0.46 10.68
CA LEU A 118 -1.77 1.82 10.20
C LEU A 118 -2.98 2.42 9.46
N VAL A 119 -3.66 1.62 8.64
CA VAL A 119 -4.88 2.05 7.94
C VAL A 119 -5.99 2.32 8.95
N TRP A 120 -6.16 1.44 9.93
CA TRP A 120 -7.13 1.61 11.00
C TRP A 120 -6.85 2.87 11.82
N GLN A 121 -5.61 3.09 12.23
CA GLN A 121 -5.20 4.28 12.98
C GLN A 121 -5.47 5.56 12.19
N ARG A 122 -5.17 5.57 10.88
CA ARG A 122 -5.47 6.70 10.00
C ARG A 122 -6.96 6.98 9.92
N GLU A 123 -7.78 5.95 9.73
CA GLU A 123 -9.24 6.13 9.66
C GLU A 123 -9.81 6.68 10.96
N GLN A 124 -9.32 6.22 12.12
CA GLN A 124 -9.75 6.75 13.42
C GLN A 124 -9.39 8.23 13.57
N SER A 125 -8.14 8.60 13.30
CA SER A 125 -7.70 10.00 13.37
C SER A 125 -8.48 10.91 12.42
N GLN A 126 -8.78 10.43 11.21
CA GLN A 126 -9.62 11.18 10.26
C GLN A 126 -11.06 11.37 10.78
N ARG A 127 -11.64 10.34 11.39
CA ARG A 127 -12.99 10.44 11.98
C ARG A 127 -13.01 11.39 13.17
N GLU A 128 -12.01 11.33 14.04
CA GLU A 128 -11.88 12.24 15.17
C GLU A 128 -11.74 13.70 14.71
N LEU A 129 -10.89 13.97 13.71
CA LEU A 129 -10.76 15.30 13.13
C LEU A 129 -12.08 15.78 12.52
N GLN A 130 -12.78 14.91 11.78
CA GLN A 130 -14.07 15.24 11.19
C GLN A 130 -15.13 15.56 12.25
N ALA A 131 -15.17 14.77 13.33
CA ALA A 131 -16.08 15.01 14.45
C ALA A 131 -15.77 16.35 15.14
N ALA A 132 -14.49 16.62 15.44
CA ALA A 132 -14.08 17.89 16.05
C ALA A 132 -14.40 19.11 15.18
N LEU A 133 -14.21 19.01 13.85
CA LEU A 133 -14.60 20.07 12.91
C LEU A 133 -16.12 20.27 12.89
N SER A 134 -16.89 19.18 12.93
CA SER A 134 -18.35 19.25 12.99
C SER A 134 -18.83 19.89 14.29
N ASP A 135 -18.24 19.55 15.43
CA ASP A 135 -18.58 20.12 16.73
C ASP A 135 -18.26 21.62 16.78
N LEU A 136 -17.09 22.03 16.27
CA LEU A 136 -16.73 23.43 16.15
C LEU A 136 -17.70 24.20 15.25
N ALA A 137 -18.13 23.60 14.14
CA ALA A 137 -19.11 24.19 13.24
C ALA A 137 -20.47 24.38 13.93
N HIS A 138 -20.93 23.41 14.71
CA HIS A 138 -22.15 23.52 15.50
C HIS A 138 -22.06 24.59 16.59
N GLN A 139 -20.93 24.66 17.31
CA GLN A 139 -20.70 25.70 18.32
C GLN A 139 -20.69 27.10 17.68
N LYS A 140 -19.97 27.26 16.57
CA LYS A 140 -19.97 28.52 15.81
C LYS A 140 -21.38 28.90 15.38
N PHE A 141 -22.13 27.96 14.82
CA PHE A 141 -23.51 28.19 14.40
C PHE A 141 -24.39 28.64 15.58
N ALA A 142 -24.31 27.96 16.72
CA ALA A 142 -25.07 28.35 17.92
C ALA A 142 -24.70 29.76 18.39
N LEU A 143 -23.40 30.13 18.41
CA LEU A 143 -22.96 31.48 18.74
C LEU A 143 -23.48 32.51 17.74
N ASP A 144 -23.41 32.21 16.44
CA ASP A 144 -23.90 33.10 15.39
C ASP A 144 -25.43 33.34 15.48
N GLN A 145 -26.17 32.35 15.98
CA GLN A 145 -27.63 32.43 16.19
C GLN A 145 -28.05 33.10 17.50
N HIS A 146 -27.14 33.37 18.44
CA HIS A 146 -27.48 33.91 19.76
C HIS A 146 -26.74 35.18 20.15
N ALA A 147 -25.56 35.43 19.59
CA ALA A 147 -24.72 36.59 19.90
C ALA A 147 -24.41 37.41 18.65
N ILE A 148 -24.12 38.70 18.84
CA ILE A 148 -23.55 39.55 17.81
C ILE A 148 -22.04 39.31 17.80
N VAL A 149 -21.50 38.86 16.67
CA VAL A 149 -20.08 38.47 16.56
C VAL A 149 -19.45 39.17 15.37
N SER A 150 -18.31 39.82 15.63
CA SER A 150 -17.40 40.33 14.61
C SER A 150 -15.97 39.92 14.95
N ILE A 151 -15.13 39.75 13.92
CA ILE A 151 -13.69 39.51 14.06
C ILE A 151 -12.98 40.62 13.31
N THR A 152 -11.95 41.20 13.92
CA THR A 152 -11.16 42.28 13.32
C THR A 152 -9.68 41.92 13.27
N ASP A 153 -8.93 42.57 12.38
CA ASP A 153 -7.48 42.60 12.46
C ASP A 153 -6.99 43.51 13.61
N THR A 154 -5.69 43.60 13.81
CA THR A 154 -5.08 44.44 14.88
C THR A 154 -5.28 45.95 14.68
N GLN A 155 -5.73 46.39 13.50
CA GLN A 155 -6.06 47.79 13.21
C GLN A 155 -7.58 48.06 13.36
N GLY A 156 -8.37 47.04 13.70
CA GLY A 156 -9.81 47.11 13.83
C GLY A 156 -10.56 46.99 12.50
N THR A 157 -9.93 46.54 11.42
CA THR A 157 -10.59 46.22 10.15
C THR A 157 -11.39 44.94 10.30
N ILE A 158 -12.68 44.96 9.97
CA ILE A 158 -13.57 43.81 10.11
C ILE A 158 -13.21 42.75 9.06
N LEU A 159 -12.87 41.55 9.53
CA LEU A 159 -12.58 40.35 8.73
C LEU A 159 -13.79 39.41 8.66
N TYR A 160 -14.67 39.47 9.66
CA TYR A 160 -15.88 38.66 9.74
C TYR A 160 -16.97 39.40 10.51
N ALA A 161 -18.21 39.27 10.07
CA ALA A 161 -19.42 39.72 10.76
C ALA A 161 -20.53 38.69 10.54
N ASN A 162 -21.14 38.23 11.63
CA ASN A 162 -22.24 37.27 11.57
C ASN A 162 -23.57 37.94 11.17
N ASP A 163 -24.60 37.15 10.87
CA ASP A 163 -25.89 37.67 10.38
C ASP A 163 -26.54 38.61 11.40
N LYS A 164 -26.44 38.30 12.70
CA LYS A 164 -26.94 39.18 13.77
C LYS A 164 -26.28 40.55 13.80
N PHE A 165 -24.97 40.62 13.57
CA PHE A 165 -24.27 41.90 13.47
C PHE A 165 -24.82 42.71 12.30
N CYS A 166 -25.04 42.08 11.13
CA CYS A 166 -25.64 42.75 9.97
C CYS A 166 -27.07 43.22 10.26
N GLU A 167 -27.90 42.37 10.85
CA GLU A 167 -29.31 42.66 11.19
C GLU A 167 -29.43 43.85 12.14
N ILE A 168 -28.66 43.87 13.24
CA ILE A 168 -28.77 44.94 14.25
C ILE A 168 -28.11 46.24 13.81
N SER A 169 -26.99 46.15 13.07
CA SER A 169 -26.28 47.33 12.60
C SER A 169 -26.96 47.97 11.38
N GLY A 170 -27.74 47.21 10.62
CA GLY A 170 -28.41 47.65 9.39
C GLY A 170 -27.47 47.81 8.18
N TYR A 171 -26.24 47.31 8.27
CA TYR A 171 -25.28 47.26 7.18
C TYR A 171 -25.28 45.86 6.55
N ALA A 172 -25.16 45.81 5.22
CA ALA A 172 -24.91 44.55 4.54
C ALA A 172 -23.51 44.03 4.88
N ARG A 173 -23.30 42.71 4.82
CA ARG A 173 -22.01 42.10 5.14
C ARG A 173 -20.88 42.67 4.28
N GLU A 174 -21.16 42.89 3.00
CA GLU A 174 -20.22 43.42 2.01
C GLU A 174 -19.83 44.87 2.30
N GLU A 175 -20.67 45.62 3.01
CA GLU A 175 -20.37 46.99 3.48
C GLU A 175 -19.57 46.98 4.79
N LEU A 176 -19.54 45.86 5.51
CA LEU A 176 -18.83 45.71 6.78
C LEU A 176 -17.44 45.11 6.60
N ILE A 177 -17.30 44.06 5.78
CA ILE A 177 -16.02 43.38 5.59
C ILE A 177 -15.03 44.32 4.90
N GLY A 178 -13.84 44.50 5.50
CA GLY A 178 -12.80 45.41 5.01
C GLY A 178 -12.94 46.84 5.54
N GLU A 179 -14.05 47.18 6.19
CA GLU A 179 -14.23 48.48 6.84
C GLU A 179 -13.74 48.44 8.30
N ASN A 180 -13.35 49.61 8.81
CA ASN A 180 -12.94 49.72 10.20
C ASN A 180 -14.16 49.67 11.13
N HIS A 181 -14.07 48.93 12.24
CA HIS A 181 -15.16 48.71 13.20
C HIS A 181 -15.73 50.01 13.80
N ARG A 182 -15.03 51.15 13.63
CA ARG A 182 -15.56 52.48 13.93
C ARG A 182 -16.81 52.87 13.12
N ILE A 183 -17.15 52.15 12.05
CA ILE A 183 -18.35 52.41 11.22
C ILE A 183 -19.65 52.43 12.04
N VAL A 184 -19.75 51.60 13.09
CA VAL A 184 -20.90 51.55 14.01
C VAL A 184 -20.72 52.42 15.26
N LYS A 185 -19.66 53.22 15.36
CA LYS A 185 -19.35 53.99 16.58
C LYS A 185 -20.36 55.13 16.80
N SER A 186 -20.90 55.25 18.01
CA SER A 186 -21.69 56.42 18.42
C SER A 186 -20.81 57.55 18.98
N VAL A 187 -21.37 58.76 19.08
CA VAL A 187 -20.70 59.94 19.65
C VAL A 187 -20.73 59.92 21.19
N GLU A 188 -21.52 59.04 21.80
CA GLU A 188 -21.78 59.04 23.25
C GLU A 188 -20.67 58.38 24.09
N ASN A 189 -19.79 57.61 23.45
CA ASN A 189 -18.71 56.92 24.16
C ASN A 189 -17.50 57.82 24.39
N SER A 190 -16.97 57.81 25.61
CA SER A 190 -15.73 58.52 25.94
C SER A 190 -14.53 57.96 25.17
N PRO A 191 -13.61 58.80 24.64
CA PRO A 191 -12.37 58.34 24.03
C PRO A 191 -11.52 57.46 24.96
N ALA A 192 -11.56 57.70 26.27
CA ALA A 192 -10.82 56.94 27.26
C ALA A 192 -11.24 55.45 27.31
N LEU A 193 -12.52 55.15 27.05
CA LEU A 193 -13.05 53.79 27.01
C LEU A 193 -12.38 52.97 25.90
N PHE A 194 -12.22 53.56 24.72
CA PHE A 194 -11.59 52.87 23.59
C PHE A 194 -10.08 52.71 23.78
N CYS A 195 -9.42 53.68 24.42
CA CYS A 195 -8.00 53.53 24.79
C CYS A 195 -7.81 52.33 25.71
N ASP A 196 -8.59 52.25 26.79
CA ASP A 196 -8.56 51.11 27.73
C ASP A 196 -8.85 49.76 27.04
N MET A 197 -9.86 49.73 26.16
CA MET A 197 -10.19 48.54 25.37
C MET A 197 -9.01 48.08 24.50
N TRP A 198 -8.40 48.99 23.74
CA TRP A 198 -7.29 48.63 22.85
C TRP A 198 -6.02 48.29 23.60
N ASP A 199 -5.69 48.98 24.68
CA ASP A 199 -4.54 48.67 25.54
C ASP A 199 -4.69 47.26 26.15
N THR A 200 -5.89 46.91 26.60
CA THR A 200 -6.21 45.57 27.13
C THR A 200 -6.06 44.50 26.05
N ILE A 201 -6.71 44.66 24.89
CA ILE A 201 -6.69 43.66 23.80
C ILE A 201 -5.27 43.48 23.25
N THR A 202 -4.52 44.57 23.03
CA THR A 202 -3.17 44.49 22.48
C THR A 202 -2.16 43.89 23.46
N SER A 203 -2.44 43.91 24.76
CA SER A 203 -1.68 43.17 25.78
C SER A 203 -2.01 41.66 25.84
N GLY A 204 -2.91 41.17 24.98
CA GLY A 204 -3.34 39.78 24.94
C GLY A 204 -4.38 39.41 26.01
N GLN A 205 -4.98 40.41 26.66
CA GLN A 205 -6.02 40.22 27.66
C GLN A 205 -7.42 40.38 27.06
N VAL A 206 -8.41 39.73 27.68
CA VAL A 206 -9.83 39.87 27.29
C VAL A 206 -10.39 41.13 27.93
N TRP A 207 -10.90 42.05 27.11
CA TRP A 207 -11.62 43.23 27.57
C TRP A 207 -13.12 42.98 27.67
N HIS A 208 -13.77 43.58 28.67
CA HIS A 208 -15.22 43.53 28.85
C HIS A 208 -15.74 44.91 29.28
N GLY A 209 -16.78 45.40 28.64
CA GLY A 209 -17.42 46.67 28.95
C GLY A 209 -18.62 46.95 28.07
N GLU A 210 -19.30 48.06 28.36
CA GLU A 210 -20.48 48.51 27.62
C GLU A 210 -20.08 49.60 26.61
N VAL A 211 -20.51 49.44 25.36
CA VAL A 211 -20.28 50.41 24.29
C VAL A 211 -21.61 50.71 23.62
N CYS A 212 -21.96 51.99 23.51
CA CYS A 212 -23.14 52.43 22.77
C CYS A 212 -22.78 52.53 21.28
N ASN A 213 -23.35 51.68 20.43
CA ASN A 213 -23.13 51.75 18.98
C ASN A 213 -24.32 52.39 18.28
N ARG A 214 -24.13 52.86 17.05
CA ARG A 214 -25.17 53.46 16.23
C ARG A 214 -25.35 52.65 14.95
N SER A 215 -26.58 52.22 14.70
CA SER A 215 -26.99 51.57 13.45
C SER A 215 -26.93 52.53 12.26
N ARG A 216 -26.96 52.00 11.03
CA ARG A 216 -26.99 52.78 9.79
C ARG A 216 -28.11 53.82 9.76
N ASN A 217 -29.25 53.49 10.36
CA ASN A 217 -30.43 54.35 10.40
C ASN A 217 -30.41 55.38 11.54
N GLY A 218 -29.31 55.44 12.31
CA GLY A 218 -29.14 56.41 13.39
C GLY A 218 -29.76 56.00 14.73
N VAL A 219 -30.35 54.80 14.82
CA VAL A 219 -30.86 54.23 16.08
C VAL A 219 -29.67 53.71 16.91
N LEU A 220 -29.66 54.03 18.20
CA LEU A 220 -28.70 53.55 19.19
C LEU A 220 -29.13 52.19 19.77
#